data_AF-A0A4R7E0P1-F1
#
_entry.id   AF-A0A4R7E0P1-F1
#
_cell.length_a   1.000
_cell.length_b   1.000
_cell.length_c   1.000
_cell.angle_alpha   90.00
_cell.angle_beta   90.00
_cell.angle_gamma   90.00
#
_symmetry.space_group_name_H-M   'P 1'
#
loop_
_entity.id
_entity.type
_entity.pdbx_description
1 polymer ?
#
loop_
_entity_poly.entity_id
_entity_poly.type
_entity_poly.pdbx_seq_one_letter_code
_entity_poly.pdbx_strand_id
1 'polypeptide(L)'
;MWINIGFDSSKDFSKSSSFIEYDNIKIEIKKGEEDSIHNLFIETNKNHKEKDFEAGLRFLSELAWLYNCKIIYLTSAFSSDTKLPVDAPNQGFNRILNVINLKYYKQVAFNDEQKLALGIYKEGISSNSIFYKFLSFFKIINIKNGTGSDQKEWINNNIKKLKNSKTKVKKLKNNEISNIGKHLYESGRCAIAHANTQPVVDANKFQDIQRISSDTFIIKELAEIFIKEELNVKDKVY
;
A
#
# COMPACT_ATOMS: atom_id res chain seq x y z
N MET A 1 -19.35 -9.03 -20.82
CA MET A 1 -19.18 -7.71 -20.18
C MET A 1 -17.74 -7.60 -19.74
N TRP A 2 -17.15 -6.43 -19.89
CA TRP A 2 -15.78 -6.15 -19.49
C TRP A 2 -15.75 -5.10 -18.40
N ILE A 3 -14.87 -5.31 -17.44
CA ILE A 3 -14.39 -4.29 -16.52
C ILE A 3 -13.08 -3.79 -17.07
N ASN A 4 -12.94 -2.47 -17.13
CA ASN A 4 -11.65 -1.84 -17.35
C ASN A 4 -11.28 -0.97 -16.15
N ILE A 5 -10.10 -1.22 -15.58
CA ILE A 5 -9.51 -0.44 -14.48
C ILE A 5 -8.27 0.28 -15.01
N GLY A 6 -8.35 1.60 -15.08
CA GLY A 6 -7.23 2.48 -15.41
C GLY A 6 -6.43 2.83 -14.16
N PHE A 7 -5.12 2.63 -14.20
CA PHE A 7 -4.22 2.90 -13.08
C PHE A 7 -2.86 3.43 -13.55
N ASP A 8 -2.19 4.15 -12.67
CA ASP A 8 -0.82 4.61 -12.89
C ASP A 8 0.11 4.04 -11.81
N SER A 9 1.38 3.85 -12.13
CA SER A 9 2.35 3.25 -11.24
C SER A 9 3.72 3.90 -11.33
N SER A 10 4.46 3.94 -10.22
CA SER A 10 5.83 4.47 -10.19
C SER A 10 6.86 3.57 -10.87
N LYS A 11 6.45 2.40 -11.36
CA LYS A 11 7.27 1.42 -12.06
C LYS A 11 6.47 0.86 -13.23
N ASP A 12 7.15 0.57 -14.32
CA ASP A 12 6.52 0.16 -15.56
C ASP A 12 6.66 -1.36 -15.80
N PHE A 13 5.77 -1.91 -16.61
CA PHE A 13 5.76 -3.30 -17.02
C PHE A 13 6.84 -3.57 -18.09
N SER A 14 7.45 -4.75 -18.02
CA SER A 14 8.47 -5.18 -18.99
C SER A 14 7.89 -5.64 -20.33
N LYS A 15 6.59 -5.95 -20.36
CA LYS A 15 5.86 -6.34 -21.56
C LYS A 15 4.73 -5.35 -21.84
N SER A 16 4.39 -5.18 -23.12
CA SER A 16 3.25 -4.36 -23.56
C SER A 16 1.89 -4.93 -23.14
N SER A 17 1.80 -6.26 -23.05
CA SER A 17 0.62 -6.96 -22.52
C SER A 17 1.04 -8.21 -21.72
N SER A 18 0.23 -8.60 -20.74
CA SER A 18 0.40 -9.81 -19.94
C SER A 18 -0.94 -10.33 -19.46
N PHE A 19 -1.05 -11.65 -19.30
CA PHE A 19 -2.22 -12.31 -18.73
C PHE A 19 -1.83 -12.96 -17.42
N ILE A 20 -2.63 -12.75 -16.39
CA ILE A 20 -2.48 -13.40 -15.09
C ILE A 20 -3.82 -13.94 -14.61
N GLU A 21 -3.76 -14.86 -13.66
CA GLU A 21 -4.92 -15.34 -12.91
C GLU A 21 -4.82 -14.83 -11.47
N TYR A 22 -5.93 -14.32 -10.94
CA TYR A 22 -6.04 -13.77 -9.59
C TYR A 22 -7.41 -14.09 -9.02
N ASP A 23 -7.53 -14.65 -7.81
CA ASP A 23 -8.85 -14.98 -7.22
C ASP A 23 -9.77 -15.79 -8.19
N ASN A 24 -9.19 -16.63 -9.06
CA ASN A 24 -9.83 -17.40 -10.13
C ASN A 24 -10.45 -16.57 -11.27
N ILE A 25 -10.05 -15.30 -11.44
CA ILE A 25 -10.38 -14.48 -12.60
C ILE A 25 -9.15 -14.27 -13.49
N LYS A 26 -9.39 -14.20 -14.80
CA LYS A 26 -8.35 -13.85 -15.78
C LYS A 26 -8.27 -12.34 -15.92
N ILE A 27 -7.08 -11.80 -15.73
CA ILE A 27 -6.79 -10.37 -15.86
C ILE A 27 -5.80 -10.21 -17.01
N GLU A 28 -6.17 -9.41 -18.00
CA GLU A 28 -5.24 -8.89 -18.99
C GLU A 28 -4.74 -7.52 -18.55
N ILE A 29 -3.42 -7.37 -18.46
CA ILE A 29 -2.77 -6.09 -18.19
C ILE A 29 -2.28 -5.54 -19.52
N LYS A 30 -2.64 -4.31 -19.83
CA LYS A 30 -2.09 -3.56 -20.95
C LYS A 30 -1.27 -2.39 -20.42
N LYS A 31 -0.01 -2.36 -20.82
CA LYS A 31 0.93 -1.30 -20.46
C LYS A 31 0.52 0.01 -21.15
N GLY A 32 0.47 1.11 -20.39
CA GLY A 32 0.37 2.46 -20.94
C GLY A 32 1.72 2.92 -21.50
N GLU A 33 1.65 3.79 -22.50
CA GLU A 33 2.79 4.49 -23.09
C GLU A 33 3.20 5.68 -22.20
N GLU A 34 4.04 6.58 -22.74
CA GLU A 34 4.62 7.72 -21.99
C GLU A 34 3.56 8.58 -21.30
N ASP A 35 2.52 8.97 -22.04
CA ASP A 35 1.45 9.83 -21.55
C ASP A 35 0.14 9.10 -21.18
N SER A 36 0.12 7.77 -21.28
CA SER A 36 -1.08 6.97 -21.00
C SER A 36 -0.95 6.05 -19.80
N ILE A 37 -2.08 5.76 -19.19
CA ILE A 37 -2.20 4.93 -17.99
C ILE A 37 -2.18 3.44 -18.35
N HIS A 38 -1.82 2.61 -17.38
CA HIS A 38 -1.98 1.16 -17.50
C HIS A 38 -3.47 0.79 -17.38
N ASN A 39 -3.85 -0.31 -18.02
CA ASN A 39 -5.22 -0.81 -18.01
C ASN A 39 -5.26 -2.27 -17.56
N LEU A 40 -6.22 -2.63 -16.70
CA LEU A 40 -6.60 -4.01 -16.44
C LEU A 40 -7.93 -4.29 -17.15
N PHE A 41 -7.97 -5.35 -17.96
CA PHE A 41 -9.20 -5.86 -18.56
C PHE A 41 -9.60 -7.17 -17.88
N ILE A 42 -10.85 -7.23 -17.40
CA ILE A 42 -11.40 -8.39 -16.71
C ILE A 42 -12.73 -8.74 -17.39
N GLU A 43 -12.84 -9.99 -17.84
CA GLU A 43 -14.11 -10.51 -18.35
C GLU A 43 -15.03 -10.84 -17.18
N THR A 44 -16.28 -10.40 -17.24
CA THR A 44 -17.24 -10.58 -16.15
C THR A 44 -18.67 -10.73 -16.66
N ASN A 45 -19.59 -11.00 -15.73
CA ASN A 45 -21.04 -10.99 -15.94
C ASN A 45 -21.74 -10.10 -14.89
N LYS A 46 -23.04 -9.83 -15.08
CA LYS A 46 -23.80 -8.93 -14.20
C LYS A 46 -23.81 -9.35 -12.73
N ASN A 47 -23.74 -10.64 -12.44
CA ASN A 47 -23.81 -11.17 -11.08
C ASN A 47 -22.47 -11.10 -10.35
N HIS A 48 -21.34 -11.01 -11.07
CA HIS A 48 -19.99 -11.03 -10.48
C HIS A 48 -19.22 -9.70 -10.60
N LYS A 49 -19.80 -8.71 -11.30
CA LYS A 49 -19.17 -7.42 -11.62
C LYS A 49 -18.42 -6.78 -10.44
N GLU A 50 -19.06 -6.68 -9.27
CA GLU A 50 -18.46 -6.04 -8.09
C GLU A 50 -17.29 -6.86 -7.54
N LYS A 51 -17.49 -8.18 -7.39
CA LYS A 51 -16.46 -9.10 -6.91
C LYS A 51 -15.24 -9.11 -7.83
N ASP A 52 -15.45 -9.12 -9.14
CA ASP A 52 -14.37 -9.13 -10.13
C ASP A 52 -13.63 -7.78 -10.18
N PHE A 53 -14.35 -6.67 -9.95
CA PHE A 53 -13.74 -5.35 -9.79
C PHE A 53 -12.85 -5.29 -8.54
N GLU A 54 -13.34 -5.78 -7.41
CA GLU A 54 -12.56 -5.89 -6.17
C GLU A 54 -11.31 -6.75 -6.34
N ALA A 55 -11.43 -7.88 -7.04
CA ALA A 55 -10.29 -8.74 -7.37
C ALA A 55 -9.24 -7.99 -8.20
N GLY A 56 -9.65 -7.17 -9.18
CA GLY A 56 -8.76 -6.28 -9.91
C GLY A 56 -8.02 -5.28 -9.01
N LEU A 57 -8.71 -4.64 -8.07
CA LEU A 57 -8.09 -3.72 -7.11
C LEU A 57 -7.13 -4.45 -6.14
N ARG A 58 -7.48 -5.66 -5.69
CA ARG A 58 -6.63 -6.49 -4.83
C ARG A 58 -5.35 -6.94 -5.56
N PHE A 59 -5.46 -7.27 -6.84
CA PHE A 59 -4.29 -7.53 -7.68
C PHE A 59 -3.35 -6.32 -7.75
N LEU A 60 -3.88 -5.10 -7.95
CA LEU A 60 -3.06 -3.88 -7.89
C LEU A 60 -2.36 -3.71 -6.54
N SER A 61 -3.02 -4.05 -5.43
CA SER A 61 -2.41 -4.04 -4.10
C SER A 61 -1.27 -5.05 -3.94
N GLU A 62 -1.39 -6.23 -4.55
CA GLU A 62 -0.29 -7.20 -4.58
C GLU A 62 0.89 -6.72 -5.42
N LEU A 63 0.66 -6.07 -6.57
CA LEU A 63 1.74 -5.49 -7.36
C LEU A 63 2.52 -4.44 -6.56
N ALA A 64 1.80 -3.56 -5.84
CA ALA A 64 2.39 -2.54 -4.99
C ALA A 64 3.32 -3.15 -3.91
N TRP A 65 2.90 -4.28 -3.33
CA TRP A 65 3.68 -5.04 -2.36
C TRP A 65 4.90 -5.72 -2.98
N LEU A 66 4.69 -6.57 -3.99
CA LEU A 66 5.71 -7.42 -4.60
C LEU A 66 6.82 -6.61 -5.29
N TYR A 67 6.44 -5.49 -5.92
CA TYR A 67 7.39 -4.66 -6.66
C TYR A 67 7.79 -3.40 -5.89
N ASN A 68 7.28 -3.16 -4.67
CA ASN A 68 7.51 -1.94 -3.91
C ASN A 68 7.35 -0.69 -4.81
N CYS A 69 6.20 -0.57 -5.46
CA CYS A 69 5.86 0.52 -6.37
C CYS A 69 4.59 1.22 -5.92
N LYS A 70 4.52 2.54 -6.11
CA LYS A 70 3.28 3.28 -5.92
C LYS A 70 2.31 2.87 -7.03
N ILE A 71 1.06 2.68 -6.69
CA ILE A 71 -0.02 2.38 -7.64
C ILE A 71 -1.26 3.18 -7.24
N ILE A 72 -1.75 3.99 -8.18
CA ILE A 72 -2.96 4.80 -8.02
C ILE A 72 -4.01 4.30 -9.00
N TYR A 73 -5.17 3.92 -8.47
CA TYR A 73 -6.38 3.72 -9.26
C TYR A 73 -6.91 5.10 -9.70
N LEU A 74 -7.18 5.27 -10.99
CA LEU A 74 -7.59 6.56 -11.55
C LEU A 74 -9.04 6.58 -11.98
N THR A 75 -9.45 5.56 -12.73
CA THR A 75 -10.79 5.50 -13.30
C THR A 75 -11.16 4.09 -13.68
N SER A 76 -12.44 3.85 -13.94
CA SER A 76 -12.92 2.60 -14.49
C SER A 76 -14.11 2.80 -15.42
N ALA A 77 -14.28 1.82 -16.30
CA ALA A 77 -15.44 1.73 -17.18
C ALA A 77 -15.95 0.29 -17.24
N PHE A 78 -17.22 0.15 -17.60
CA PHE A 78 -17.86 -1.11 -17.87
C PHE A 78 -18.43 -1.10 -19.28
N SER A 79 -18.17 -2.14 -20.06
CA SER A 79 -18.67 -2.27 -21.43
C SER A 79 -19.34 -3.62 -21.64
N SER A 80 -20.40 -3.68 -22.45
CA SER A 80 -21.10 -4.93 -22.74
C SER A 80 -20.22 -5.89 -23.54
N ASP A 81 -19.59 -5.39 -24.61
CA ASP A 81 -19.08 -6.25 -25.69
C ASP A 81 -17.62 -5.97 -26.11
N THR A 82 -17.03 -4.83 -25.74
CA THR A 82 -15.71 -4.39 -26.27
C THR A 82 -14.69 -4.07 -25.18
N LYS A 83 -13.46 -4.58 -25.32
CA LYS A 83 -12.30 -4.17 -24.50
C LYS A 83 -11.83 -2.77 -24.90
N LEU A 84 -12.48 -1.73 -24.38
CA LEU A 84 -12.08 -0.35 -24.63
C LEU A 84 -11.19 0.15 -23.49
N PRO A 85 -9.95 0.62 -23.77
CA PRO A 85 -9.11 1.26 -22.77
C PRO A 85 -9.85 2.45 -22.16
N VAL A 86 -9.58 2.73 -20.89
CA VAL A 86 -9.96 3.99 -20.27
C VAL A 86 -8.76 4.91 -20.39
N ASP A 87 -9.00 6.11 -20.89
CA ASP A 87 -7.98 7.14 -20.98
C ASP A 87 -8.16 8.10 -19.81
N ALA A 88 -7.07 8.32 -19.09
CA ALA A 88 -6.93 9.41 -18.14
C ALA A 88 -5.50 9.93 -18.24
N PRO A 89 -5.25 11.22 -17.94
CA PRO A 89 -3.88 11.70 -17.83
C PRO A 89 -3.14 10.89 -16.77
N ASN A 90 -1.88 10.52 -17.06
CA ASN A 90 -1.01 9.95 -16.04
C ASN A 90 -0.85 10.96 -14.88
N GLN A 91 -0.51 10.49 -13.67
CA GLN A 91 -0.33 11.37 -12.51
C GLN A 91 1.09 11.93 -12.43
N GLY A 92 1.84 11.92 -13.55
CA GLY A 92 3.22 12.40 -13.59
C GLY A 92 4.21 11.55 -12.79
N PHE A 93 3.95 10.25 -12.60
CA PHE A 93 4.99 9.38 -12.09
C PHE A 93 6.12 9.27 -13.13
N ASN A 94 7.34 9.68 -12.76
CA ASN A 94 8.54 9.28 -13.49
C ASN A 94 8.73 7.76 -13.34
N ARG A 95 8.13 6.98 -14.25
CA ARG A 95 8.09 5.52 -14.16
C ARG A 95 9.50 4.95 -14.30
N ILE A 96 9.91 4.13 -13.35
CA ILE A 96 11.12 3.31 -13.53
C ILE A 96 10.78 2.20 -14.55
N LEU A 97 11.40 2.26 -15.72
CA LEU A 97 11.03 1.43 -16.87
C LEU A 97 11.37 -0.06 -16.68
N ASN A 98 10.52 -0.93 -17.23
CA ASN A 98 10.75 -2.38 -17.37
C ASN A 98 11.04 -3.15 -16.06
N VAL A 99 10.48 -2.73 -14.93
CA VAL A 99 10.73 -3.37 -13.62
C VAL A 99 9.68 -4.44 -13.28
N ILE A 100 8.42 -4.22 -13.66
CA ILE A 100 7.33 -5.15 -13.34
C ILE A 100 7.32 -6.28 -14.37
N ASN A 101 7.84 -7.46 -13.97
CA ASN A 101 7.84 -8.66 -14.79
C ASN A 101 6.92 -9.73 -14.21
N LEU A 102 5.79 -9.96 -14.88
CA LEU A 102 4.75 -10.89 -14.44
C LEU A 102 4.97 -12.35 -14.86
N LYS A 103 6.09 -12.68 -15.51
CA LYS A 103 6.35 -14.05 -16.04
C LYS A 103 6.20 -15.15 -14.97
N TYR A 104 6.57 -14.84 -13.74
CA TYR A 104 6.55 -15.77 -12.61
C TYR A 104 5.64 -15.28 -11.48
N TYR A 105 4.69 -14.40 -11.81
CA TYR A 105 3.72 -13.91 -10.84
C TYR A 105 2.97 -15.07 -10.18
N LYS A 106 2.84 -14.99 -8.85
CA LYS A 106 2.00 -15.88 -8.05
C LYS A 106 1.29 -15.03 -7.00
N GLN A 107 0.00 -15.28 -6.83
CA GLN A 107 -0.80 -14.66 -5.78
C GLN A 107 -0.17 -14.90 -4.40
N VAL A 108 -0.12 -13.86 -3.57
CA VAL A 108 0.46 -13.94 -2.21
C VAL A 108 -0.52 -13.63 -1.08
N ALA A 109 -1.67 -13.00 -1.36
CA ALA A 109 -2.72 -12.76 -0.38
C ALA A 109 -3.98 -13.58 -0.72
N PHE A 110 -4.37 -14.47 0.20
CA PHE A 110 -5.45 -15.43 -0.02
C PHE A 110 -6.66 -15.18 0.89
N ASN A 111 -6.44 -14.64 2.10
CA ASN A 111 -7.52 -14.32 3.04
C ASN A 111 -7.78 -12.81 3.16
N ASP A 112 -8.87 -12.45 3.82
CA ASP A 112 -9.34 -11.08 3.93
C ASP A 112 -8.37 -10.17 4.70
N GLU A 113 -7.72 -10.67 5.75
CA GLU A 113 -6.73 -9.90 6.52
C GLU A 113 -5.51 -9.54 5.67
N GLN A 114 -5.01 -10.50 4.88
CA GLN A 114 -3.89 -10.30 3.96
C GLN A 114 -4.27 -9.29 2.87
N LYS A 115 -5.43 -9.47 2.23
CA LYS A 115 -5.94 -8.57 1.19
C LYS A 115 -6.15 -7.15 1.71
N LEU A 116 -6.71 -7.02 2.91
CA LEU A 116 -6.89 -5.76 3.61
C LEU A 116 -5.54 -5.08 3.89
N ALA A 117 -4.56 -5.83 4.40
CA ALA A 117 -3.23 -5.30 4.71
C ALA A 117 -2.51 -4.76 3.46
N LEU A 118 -2.55 -5.51 2.35
CA LEU A 118 -1.97 -5.05 1.08
C LEU A 118 -2.73 -3.88 0.46
N GLY A 119 -4.06 -3.85 0.62
CA GLY A 119 -4.91 -2.70 0.34
C GLY A 119 -4.40 -1.43 1.02
N ILE A 120 -4.29 -1.47 2.34
CA ILE A 120 -3.83 -0.35 3.16
C ILE A 120 -2.37 0.00 2.86
N TYR A 121 -1.51 -1.00 2.62
CA TYR A 121 -0.11 -0.78 2.26
C TYR A 121 0.01 0.00 0.94
N LYS A 122 -0.75 -0.38 -0.09
CA LYS A 122 -0.82 0.33 -1.38
C LYS A 122 -1.20 1.80 -1.18
N GLU A 123 -2.24 2.08 -0.38
CA GLU A 123 -2.65 3.45 -0.07
C GLU A 123 -1.54 4.23 0.64
N GLY A 124 -0.89 3.62 1.64
CA GLY A 124 0.19 4.22 2.40
C GLY A 124 1.41 4.58 1.55
N ILE A 125 1.86 3.70 0.65
CA ILE A 125 3.03 4.01 -0.19
C ILE A 125 2.71 5.01 -1.31
N SER A 126 1.46 5.01 -1.81
CA SER A 126 1.04 5.79 -2.97
C SER A 126 0.57 7.20 -2.62
N SER A 127 0.22 7.44 -1.34
CA SER A 127 -0.21 8.76 -0.86
C SER A 127 0.87 9.84 -1.02
N ASN A 128 0.44 11.10 -1.15
CA ASN A 128 1.30 12.27 -1.06
C ASN A 128 1.31 12.91 0.34
N SER A 129 0.33 12.60 1.20
CA SER A 129 0.24 13.11 2.57
C SER A 129 1.01 12.21 3.54
N ILE A 130 2.10 12.71 4.13
CA ILE A 130 2.89 11.98 5.14
C ILE A 130 2.05 11.52 6.34
N PHE A 131 1.03 12.30 6.71
CA PHE A 131 0.12 11.98 7.82
C PHE A 131 -0.76 10.78 7.48
N TYR A 132 -1.31 10.75 6.25
CA TYR A 132 -2.10 9.62 5.78
C TYR A 132 -1.22 8.36 5.58
N LYS A 133 0.04 8.52 5.16
CA LYS A 133 1.01 7.40 5.13
C LYS A 133 1.17 6.77 6.50
N PHE A 134 1.47 7.60 7.50
CA PHE A 134 1.66 7.16 8.86
C PHE A 134 0.44 6.38 9.36
N LEU A 135 -0.75 6.96 9.23
CA LEU A 135 -2.01 6.32 9.65
C LEU A 135 -2.27 5.01 8.91
N SER A 136 -2.00 4.95 7.60
CA SER A 136 -2.16 3.73 6.81
C SER A 136 -1.26 2.61 7.32
N PHE A 137 0.04 2.86 7.48
CA PHE A 137 0.96 1.84 7.98
C PHE A 137 0.64 1.43 9.43
N PHE A 138 0.22 2.37 10.27
CA PHE A 138 -0.21 2.05 11.63
C PHE A 138 -1.45 1.14 11.62
N LYS A 139 -2.43 1.41 10.75
CA LYS A 139 -3.67 0.63 10.63
C LYS A 139 -3.40 -0.84 10.28
N ILE A 140 -2.32 -1.15 9.57
CA ILE A 140 -1.92 -2.54 9.28
C ILE A 140 -1.61 -3.30 10.58
N ILE A 141 -0.89 -2.68 11.52
CA ILE A 141 -0.57 -3.29 12.83
C ILE A 141 -1.84 -3.52 13.66
N ASN A 142 -2.85 -2.68 13.49
CA ASN A 142 -4.14 -2.80 14.17
C ASN A 142 -5.00 -3.98 13.69
N ILE A 143 -4.69 -4.61 12.56
CA ILE A 143 -5.48 -5.75 12.03
C ILE A 143 -5.62 -6.88 13.05
N LYS A 144 -4.55 -7.23 13.77
CA LYS A 144 -4.57 -8.25 14.84
C LYS A 144 -4.42 -7.69 16.25
N ASN A 145 -4.04 -6.41 16.37
CA ASN A 145 -3.85 -5.74 17.66
C ASN A 145 -4.99 -4.75 17.90
N GLY A 146 -6.11 -5.27 18.43
CA GLY A 146 -7.37 -4.54 18.52
C GLY A 146 -7.33 -3.33 19.47
N THR A 147 -6.55 -3.40 20.55
CA THR A 147 -6.45 -2.29 21.52
C THR A 147 -5.19 -1.46 21.33
N GLY A 148 -5.23 -0.22 21.83
CA GLY A 148 -4.04 0.62 21.85
C GLY A 148 -2.90 0.04 22.70
N SER A 149 -3.21 -0.77 23.72
CA SER A 149 -2.21 -1.47 24.51
C SER A 149 -1.47 -2.51 23.66
N ASP A 150 -2.21 -3.38 22.98
CA ASP A 150 -1.66 -4.44 22.12
C ASP A 150 -0.79 -3.85 21.01
N GLN A 151 -1.22 -2.73 20.41
CA GLN A 151 -0.46 -2.03 19.37
C GLN A 151 0.88 -1.52 19.90
N LYS A 152 0.88 -0.86 21.08
CA LYS A 152 2.10 -0.35 21.71
C LYS A 152 3.06 -1.47 22.08
N GLU A 153 2.55 -2.56 22.64
CA GLU A 153 3.32 -3.72 23.02
C GLU A 153 3.95 -4.42 21.81
N TRP A 154 3.14 -4.70 20.78
CA TRP A 154 3.62 -5.33 19.55
C TRP A 154 4.74 -4.50 18.91
N ILE A 155 4.56 -3.17 18.81
CA ILE A 155 5.60 -2.28 18.29
C ILE A 155 6.90 -2.43 19.09
N ASN A 156 6.84 -2.30 20.42
CA ASN A 156 8.03 -2.39 21.28
C ASN A 156 8.77 -3.73 21.14
N ASN A 157 8.03 -4.83 21.04
CA ASN A 157 8.58 -6.17 20.88
C ASN A 157 9.27 -6.37 19.52
N ASN A 158 8.86 -5.61 18.50
CA ASN A 158 9.37 -5.74 17.13
C ASN A 158 10.39 -4.66 16.71
N ILE A 159 10.64 -3.62 17.52
CA ILE A 159 11.63 -2.57 17.21
C ILE A 159 13.02 -3.12 16.87
N LYS A 160 13.45 -4.21 17.52
CA LYS A 160 14.78 -4.79 17.28
C LYS A 160 14.92 -5.45 15.90
N LYS A 161 13.80 -5.80 15.25
CA LYS A 161 13.77 -6.44 13.92
C LYS A 161 14.00 -5.44 12.78
N LEU A 162 13.83 -4.14 13.04
CA LEU A 162 14.07 -3.08 12.06
C LEU A 162 15.51 -3.13 11.56
N LYS A 163 15.70 -3.04 10.24
CA LYS A 163 17.00 -3.01 9.55
C LYS A 163 17.30 -1.60 9.03
N ASN A 164 16.34 -1.01 8.32
CA ASN A 164 16.50 0.26 7.59
C ASN A 164 16.26 1.48 8.47
N SER A 165 15.43 1.34 9.52
CA SER A 165 15.03 2.44 10.40
C SER A 165 15.77 2.45 11.75
N LYS A 166 16.81 1.62 11.92
CA LYS A 166 17.60 1.55 13.16
C LYS A 166 18.15 2.90 13.59
N THR A 167 18.64 3.71 12.66
CA THR A 167 19.20 5.04 12.95
C THR A 167 18.13 6.01 13.45
N LYS A 168 16.91 5.93 12.93
CA LYS A 168 15.77 6.74 13.39
C LYS A 168 15.33 6.35 14.80
N VAL A 169 15.26 5.06 15.08
CA VAL A 169 14.99 4.57 16.45
C VAL A 169 16.08 5.02 17.43
N LYS A 170 17.35 4.97 17.04
CA LYS A 170 18.45 5.49 17.87
C LYS A 170 18.28 6.99 18.16
N LYS A 171 17.90 7.79 17.17
CA LYS A 171 17.61 9.22 17.38
C LYS A 171 16.48 9.45 18.38
N LEU A 172 15.39 8.67 18.31
CA LEU A 172 14.31 8.76 19.31
C LEU A 172 14.83 8.45 20.71
N LYS A 173 15.62 7.38 20.87
CA LYS A 173 16.22 7.02 22.16
C LYS A 173 17.18 8.08 22.70
N ASN A 174 17.97 8.71 21.84
CA ASN A 174 18.86 9.81 22.22
C ASN A 174 18.09 11.06 22.65
N ASN A 175 16.86 11.23 22.18
CA ASN A 175 15.92 12.26 22.63
C ASN A 175 15.07 11.78 23.82
N GLU A 176 15.60 10.86 24.63
CA GLU A 176 14.98 10.34 25.87
C GLU A 176 13.65 9.59 25.68
N ILE A 177 13.30 9.20 24.43
CA ILE A 177 12.13 8.39 24.15
C ILE A 177 12.48 6.91 24.36
N SER A 178 12.19 6.40 25.55
CA SER A 178 12.44 5.01 25.94
C SER A 178 11.39 4.03 25.41
N ASN A 179 10.11 4.43 25.41
CA ASN A 179 8.98 3.62 24.95
C ASN A 179 8.52 4.07 23.55
N ILE A 180 9.09 3.43 22.53
CA ILE A 180 8.84 3.78 21.12
C ILE A 180 7.40 3.46 20.70
N GLY A 181 6.83 2.35 21.17
CA GLY A 181 5.43 1.99 20.90
C GLY A 181 4.47 3.05 21.41
N LYS A 182 4.67 3.51 22.65
CA LYS A 182 3.88 4.61 23.24
C LYS A 182 4.03 5.90 22.44
N HIS A 183 5.26 6.28 22.07
CA HIS A 183 5.52 7.46 21.25
C HIS A 183 4.79 7.42 19.90
N LEU A 184 4.93 6.32 19.14
CA LEU A 184 4.30 6.19 17.83
C LEU A 184 2.76 6.14 17.93
N TYR A 185 2.22 5.59 19.02
CA TYR A 185 0.77 5.55 19.24
C TYR A 185 0.21 6.92 19.65
N GLU A 186 0.75 7.54 20.70
CA GLU A 186 0.21 8.78 21.29
C GLU A 186 0.61 10.01 20.46
N SER A 187 1.91 10.23 20.28
CA SER A 187 2.45 11.38 19.53
C SER A 187 2.38 11.22 18.01
N GLY A 188 2.12 10.00 17.52
CA GLY A 188 1.87 9.70 16.11
C GLY A 188 0.38 9.53 15.84
N ARG A 189 -0.13 8.31 15.99
CA ARG A 189 -1.50 7.93 15.57
C ARG A 189 -2.56 8.85 16.18
N CYS A 190 -2.58 9.00 17.50
CA CYS A 190 -3.59 9.81 18.19
C CYS A 190 -3.44 11.30 17.85
N ALA A 191 -2.21 11.82 17.88
CA ALA A 191 -1.94 13.23 17.59
C ALA A 191 -2.30 13.65 16.15
N ILE A 192 -2.18 12.74 15.18
CA ILE A 192 -2.63 12.98 13.80
C ILE A 192 -4.17 12.91 13.71
N ALA A 193 -4.80 11.97 14.42
CA ALA A 193 -6.22 11.67 14.27
C ALA A 193 -7.15 12.59 15.08
N HIS A 194 -6.68 13.19 16.17
CA HIS A 194 -7.49 13.96 17.11
C HIS A 194 -7.00 15.40 17.23
N ALA A 195 -7.88 16.36 16.93
CA ALA A 195 -7.58 17.79 17.01
C ALA A 195 -7.92 18.41 18.38
N ASN A 196 -8.63 17.70 19.25
CA ASN A 196 -9.11 18.19 20.55
C ASN A 196 -8.35 17.60 21.75
N THR A 197 -7.27 16.85 21.52
CA THR A 197 -6.47 16.20 22.58
C THR A 197 -4.98 16.47 22.38
N GLN A 198 -4.25 16.78 23.44
CA GLN A 198 -2.80 16.95 23.35
C GLN A 198 -2.06 15.60 23.50
N PRO A 199 -0.95 15.39 22.76
CA PRO A 199 -0.40 16.27 21.72
C PRO A 199 -1.25 16.26 20.43
N VAL A 200 -1.32 17.39 19.72
CA VAL A 200 -1.91 17.51 18.37
C VAL A 200 -0.79 17.73 17.34
N VAL A 201 -0.87 17.04 16.20
CA VAL A 201 -0.02 17.30 15.03
C VAL A 201 -0.62 18.42 14.19
N ASP A 202 0.17 19.47 13.94
CA ASP A 202 -0.23 20.57 13.07
C ASP A 202 0.45 20.43 11.70
N ALA A 203 -0.35 20.27 10.65
CA ALA A 203 0.12 20.12 9.28
C ALA A 203 0.86 21.37 8.74
N ASN A 204 0.74 22.52 9.41
CA ASN A 204 1.45 23.75 9.06
C ASN A 204 2.75 23.94 9.87
N LYS A 205 3.04 23.06 10.85
CA LYS A 205 4.28 23.13 11.64
C LYS A 205 5.36 22.27 11.03
N PHE A 206 6.46 22.91 10.67
CA PHE A 206 7.63 22.25 10.09
C PHE A 206 8.17 21.11 10.96
N GLN A 207 8.22 21.29 12.28
CA GLN A 207 8.73 20.29 13.21
C GLN A 207 7.84 19.04 13.24
N ASP A 208 6.52 19.19 13.15
CA ASP A 208 5.60 18.06 13.06
C ASP A 208 5.73 17.34 11.72
N ILE A 209 5.88 18.08 10.62
CA ILE A 209 6.15 17.48 9.29
C ILE A 209 7.43 16.64 9.34
N GLN A 210 8.53 17.19 9.87
CA GLN A 210 9.80 16.48 9.97
C GLN A 210 9.72 15.25 10.86
N ARG A 211 9.09 15.39 12.03
CA ARG A 211 8.93 14.31 13.00
C ARG A 211 8.08 13.18 12.44
N ILE A 212 6.88 13.48 11.93
CA ILE A 212 6.00 12.47 11.34
C ILE A 212 6.62 11.84 10.10
N SER A 213 7.33 12.60 9.27
CA SER A 213 8.09 12.03 8.15
C SER A 213 9.11 11.00 8.62
N SER A 214 9.90 11.32 9.66
CA SER A 214 10.86 10.38 10.26
C SER A 214 10.16 9.14 10.85
N ASP A 215 9.11 9.34 11.65
CA ASP A 215 8.37 8.26 12.30
C ASP A 215 7.65 7.36 11.27
N THR A 216 7.26 7.92 10.11
CA THR A 216 6.65 7.18 8.99
C THR A 216 7.58 6.09 8.46
N PHE A 217 8.90 6.31 8.43
CA PHE A 217 9.83 5.25 8.01
C PHE A 217 9.86 4.07 8.98
N ILE A 218 9.79 4.36 10.28
CA ILE A 218 9.78 3.33 11.32
C ILE A 218 8.49 2.51 11.20
N ILE A 219 7.33 3.18 11.16
CA ILE A 219 6.04 2.49 11.11
C ILE A 219 5.82 1.75 9.78
N LYS A 220 6.35 2.25 8.66
CA LYS A 220 6.33 1.54 7.37
C LYS A 220 7.06 0.20 7.46
N GLU A 221 8.28 0.22 7.99
CA GLU A 221 9.08 -1.00 8.12
C GLU A 221 8.47 -1.98 9.14
N LEU A 222 7.87 -1.47 10.22
CA LEU A 222 7.07 -2.29 11.14
C LEU A 222 5.86 -2.91 10.45
N ALA A 223 5.14 -2.17 9.60
CA ALA A 223 4.01 -2.70 8.83
C ALA A 223 4.45 -3.78 7.84
N GLU A 224 5.61 -3.61 7.18
CA GLU A 224 6.20 -4.64 6.33
C GLU A 224 6.55 -5.91 7.11
N ILE A 225 7.10 -5.77 8.33
CA ILE A 225 7.37 -6.91 9.23
C ILE A 225 6.05 -7.58 9.62
N PHE A 226 5.03 -6.80 9.98
CA PHE A 226 3.71 -7.33 10.35
C PHE A 226 3.08 -8.14 9.21
N ILE A 227 3.09 -7.61 7.99
CA ILE A 227 2.58 -8.31 6.79
C ILE A 227 3.31 -9.64 6.56
N LYS A 228 4.63 -9.67 6.74
CA LYS A 228 5.45 -10.87 6.49
C LYS A 228 5.31 -11.92 7.57
N GLU A 229 5.37 -11.51 8.83
CA GLU A 229 5.52 -12.42 9.96
C GLU A 229 4.17 -12.76 10.63
N GLU A 230 3.27 -11.78 10.75
CA GLU A 230 1.98 -11.97 11.45
C GLU A 230 0.86 -12.40 10.49
N LEU A 231 0.95 -11.94 9.23
CA LEU A 231 -0.01 -12.29 8.17
C LEU A 231 0.54 -13.33 7.19
N ASN A 232 1.80 -13.73 7.30
CA ASN A 232 2.44 -14.75 6.47
C ASN A 232 2.38 -14.45 4.95
N VAL A 233 2.44 -13.17 4.55
CA VAL A 233 2.48 -12.76 3.14
C VAL A 233 3.92 -12.71 2.62
N LYS A 234 4.18 -13.40 1.51
CA LYS A 234 5.52 -13.48 0.89
C LYS A 234 5.87 -12.19 0.14
N ASP A 235 7.14 -11.82 0.13
CA ASP A 235 7.67 -10.57 -0.45
C ASP A 235 8.56 -10.77 -1.70
N LYS A 236 8.60 -11.99 -2.25
CA LYS A 236 9.45 -12.33 -3.40
C LYS A 236 8.64 -12.70 -4.64
N VAL A 237 8.97 -12.02 -5.74
CA VAL A 237 8.76 -12.53 -7.10
C VAL A 237 9.99 -13.39 -7.41
N TYR A 238 9.81 -14.70 -7.60
CA TYR A 238 10.86 -15.61 -8.04
C TYR A 238 11.03 -15.53 -9.56
#